data_AF-A0A645A366-F1
#
_entry.id   AF-A0A645A366-F1
#
_cell.length_a   1.000
_cell.length_b   1.000
_cell.length_c   1.000
_cell.angle_alpha   90.00
_cell.angle_beta   90.00
_cell.angle_gamma   90.00
#
_symmetry.space_group_name_H-M   'P 1'
#
loop_
_entity.id
_entity.type
_entity.pdbx_description
1 polymer ?
#
loop_
_entity_poly.entity_id
_entity_poly.type
_entity_poly.pdbx_seq_one_letter_code
_entity_poly.pdbx_strand_id
1 'polypeptide(L)'
;MEIVEVEAAQVPSTLQDVDFAVINTNFALNVNLNPTKDALAIESSDSPYANILACREDNKDSEKVKALTEALTSDEVKSFIEEKHKGSIVPTF
;
A
#
# COMPACT_ATOMS: atom_id res chain seq x y z
N MET A 1 -26.86 -1.66 8.72
CA MET A 1 -25.67 -1.22 7.96
C MET A 1 -25.74 -1.92 6.62
N GLU A 2 -25.76 -1.15 5.54
CA GLU A 2 -25.69 -1.66 4.18
C GLU A 2 -24.21 -1.62 3.76
N ILE A 3 -23.74 -2.66 3.06
CA ILE A 3 -22.38 -2.71 2.52
C ILE A 3 -22.49 -2.53 1.01
N VAL A 4 -21.82 -1.52 0.49
CA VAL A 4 -21.75 -1.25 -0.94
C VAL A 4 -20.39 -1.70 -1.43
N GLU A 5 -20.36 -2.74 -2.25
CA GLU A 5 -19.14 -3.25 -2.86
C GLU A 5 -18.87 -2.50 -4.17
N VAL A 6 -17.68 -1.93 -4.29
CA VAL A 6 -17.21 -1.25 -5.51
C VAL A 6 -15.77 -1.66 -5.79
N GLU A 7 -15.33 -1.41 -7.02
CA GLU A 7 -13.92 -1.60 -7.40
C GLU A 7 -13.03 -0.66 -6.56
N ALA A 8 -11.87 -1.17 -6.12
CA ALA A 8 -11.01 -0.52 -5.12
C ALA A 8 -10.58 0.90 -5.53
N ALA A 9 -10.29 1.14 -6.82
CA ALA A 9 -9.89 2.46 -7.29
C ALA A 9 -11.05 3.47 -7.30
N GLN A 10 -12.31 3.01 -7.26
CA GLN A 10 -13.49 3.88 -7.21
C GLN A 10 -13.85 4.32 -5.79
N VAL A 11 -13.44 3.58 -4.75
CA VAL A 11 -13.81 3.85 -3.36
C VAL A 11 -13.53 5.30 -2.92
N PRO A 12 -12.39 5.95 -3.26
CA PRO A 12 -12.17 7.34 -2.88
C PRO A 12 -13.20 8.33 -3.45
N SER A 13 -13.70 8.07 -4.66
CA SER A 13 -14.64 8.99 -5.34
C SER A 13 -16.07 8.88 -4.78
N THR A 14 -16.41 7.74 -4.18
CA THR A 14 -17.70 7.48 -3.55
C THR A 14 -17.75 7.89 -2.08
N LEU A 15 -16.64 8.38 -1.50
CA LEU A 15 -16.55 8.73 -0.08
C LEU A 15 -17.59 9.76 0.36
N GLN A 16 -18.05 10.63 -0.55
CA GLN A 16 -19.08 11.65 -0.29
C GLN A 16 -20.51 11.06 -0.19
N ASP A 17 -20.71 9.85 -0.69
CA ASP A 17 -22.02 9.20 -0.82
C ASP A 17 -22.26 8.14 0.29
N VAL A 18 -21.29 7.93 1.18
CA VAL A 18 -21.31 6.92 2.24
C VAL A 18 -20.89 7.52 3.58
N ASP A 19 -21.35 6.92 4.68
CA ASP A 19 -20.94 7.33 6.02
C ASP A 19 -19.46 7.00 6.30
N PHE A 20 -18.98 5.87 5.77
CA PHE A 20 -17.62 5.37 5.94
C PHE A 20 -17.15 4.63 4.68
N ALA A 21 -15.84 4.66 4.42
CA ALA A 21 -15.22 3.85 3.37
C ALA A 21 -13.96 3.17 3.89
N VAL A 22 -13.73 1.93 3.45
CA VAL A 22 -12.49 1.18 3.70
C VAL A 22 -11.65 1.28 2.44
N ILE A 23 -10.55 2.03 2.50
CA ILE A 23 -9.76 2.44 1.31
C ILE A 23 -8.34 1.87 1.41
N ASN A 24 -7.84 1.26 0.33
CA ASN A 24 -6.43 0.90 0.28
C ASN A 24 -5.53 2.15 0.28
N THR A 25 -4.42 2.08 1.01
CA THR A 25 -3.47 3.20 1.19
C THR A 25 -3.03 3.84 -0.14
N ASN A 26 -2.75 3.05 -1.19
CA ASN A 26 -2.32 3.59 -2.48
C ASN A 26 -3.37 4.51 -3.11
N PHE A 27 -4.66 4.19 -2.96
CA PHE A 27 -5.75 5.01 -3.49
C PHE A 27 -6.06 6.20 -2.59
N ALA A 28 -5.95 6.05 -1.27
CA ALA A 28 -6.10 7.15 -0.33
C ALA A 28 -5.03 8.25 -0.57
N LEU A 29 -3.76 7.86 -0.75
CA LEU A 29 -2.67 8.79 -1.02
C LEU A 29 -2.87 9.56 -2.34
N ASN A 30 -3.45 8.93 -3.37
CA ASN A 30 -3.71 9.57 -4.67
C ASN A 30 -4.71 10.73 -4.59
N VAL A 31 -5.61 10.70 -3.61
CA VAL A 31 -6.58 11.78 -3.35
C VAL A 31 -6.18 12.67 -2.17
N ASN A 32 -4.90 12.62 -1.77
CA ASN A 32 -4.31 13.38 -0.68
C ASN A 32 -4.87 13.08 0.72
N LEU A 33 -5.50 11.93 0.93
CA LEU A 33 -5.83 11.44 2.27
C LEU A 33 -4.57 10.89 2.94
N ASN A 34 -4.39 11.20 4.22
CA ASN A 34 -3.29 10.72 5.04
C ASN A 34 -3.80 9.63 6.01
N PRO A 35 -3.45 8.34 5.79
CA PRO A 35 -3.94 7.25 6.64
C PRO A 35 -3.60 7.40 8.13
N THR A 36 -2.47 8.02 8.49
CA THR A 36 -2.08 8.18 9.91
C THR A 36 -2.77 9.35 10.61
N LYS A 37 -3.55 10.17 9.88
CA LYS A 37 -4.24 11.35 10.43
C LYS A 37 -5.75 11.35 10.18
N ASP A 38 -6.15 10.96 8.97
CA ASP A 38 -7.53 11.12 8.49
C ASP A 38 -8.35 9.83 8.69
N ALA A 39 -7.69 8.68 8.87
CA ALA A 39 -8.38 7.42 9.10
C ALA A 39 -8.99 7.38 10.51
N LEU A 40 -10.27 6.99 10.59
CA LEU A 40 -10.95 6.76 11.86
C LEU A 40 -10.46 5.47 12.55
N ALA A 41 -10.02 4.49 11.75
CA ALA A 41 -9.38 3.27 12.19
C ALA A 41 -8.34 2.86 11.14
N ILE A 42 -7.23 2.30 11.59
CA ILE A 42 -6.14 1.81 10.74
C ILE A 42 -5.75 0.40 11.18
N GLU A 43 -5.39 -0.45 10.22
CA GLU A 43 -4.89 -1.78 10.51
C GLU A 43 -3.53 -1.72 11.23
N SER A 44 -3.24 -2.74 12.03
CA SER A 44 -1.89 -2.97 12.56
C SER A 44 -0.89 -3.19 11.42
N SER A 45 0.36 -2.77 11.61
CA SER A 45 1.45 -3.09 10.69
C SER A 45 1.82 -4.59 10.70
N ASP A 46 1.43 -5.32 11.75
CA ASP A 46 1.52 -6.78 11.81
C ASP A 46 0.27 -7.39 11.15
N SER A 47 0.33 -7.56 9.83
CA SER A 47 -0.78 -8.06 9.00
C SER A 47 -0.28 -8.96 7.86
N PRO A 48 -1.14 -9.81 7.26
CA PRO A 48 -0.76 -10.69 6.16
C PRO A 48 -0.62 -9.97 4.81
N TYR A 49 -0.69 -8.62 4.77
CA TYR A 49 -0.85 -7.84 3.54
C TYR A 49 0.43 -7.11 3.09
N ALA A 50 1.60 -7.69 3.35
CA ALA A 50 2.85 -7.22 2.78
C ALA A 50 2.77 -7.21 1.23
N ASN A 51 3.08 -6.07 0.60
CA ASN A 51 3.16 -6.00 -0.86
C ASN A 51 4.38 -6.78 -1.35
N ILE A 52 4.25 -7.46 -2.50
CA ILE A 52 5.29 -8.34 -3.03
C ILE A 52 5.76 -7.93 -4.42
N LEU A 53 7.00 -8.29 -4.76
CA LEU A 53 7.44 -8.37 -6.14
C LEU A 53 6.98 -9.71 -6.73
N ALA A 54 6.03 -9.66 -7.67
CA ALA A 54 5.61 -10.83 -8.43
C ALA A 54 6.40 -10.94 -9.75
N CYS A 55 6.80 -12.16 -10.11
CA CYS A 55 7.47 -12.47 -11.36
C CYS A 55 6.86 -13.73 -11.98
N ARG A 56 7.23 -14.03 -13.23
CA ARG A 56 6.81 -15.29 -13.86
C ARG A 56 7.66 -16.42 -13.32
N GLU A 57 7.10 -17.62 -13.28
CA GLU A 57 7.83 -18.77 -12.75
C GLU A 57 9.12 -19.06 -13.54
N ASP A 58 9.10 -18.84 -14.85
CA ASP A 58 10.24 -19.07 -15.75
C ASP A 58 11.39 -18.06 -15.60
N ASN A 59 11.17 -16.93 -14.90
CA ASN A 59 12.16 -15.88 -14.76
C ASN A 59 12.48 -15.49 -13.31
N LYS A 60 11.91 -16.19 -12.33
CA LYS A 60 12.09 -15.91 -10.90
C LYS A 60 13.56 -15.87 -10.46
N ASP A 61 14.41 -16.69 -11.06
CA ASP A 61 15.85 -16.80 -10.74
C ASP A 61 16.74 -15.96 -11.68
N SER A 62 16.14 -15.13 -12.56
CA SER A 62 16.91 -14.30 -13.48
C SER A 62 17.68 -13.20 -12.75
N GLU A 63 18.86 -12.85 -13.27
CA GLU A 63 19.70 -11.77 -12.71
C GLU A 63 18.95 -10.43 -12.63
N LYS A 64 17.98 -10.19 -13.54
CA LYS A 64 17.13 -8.99 -13.51
C LYS A 64 16.18 -8.98 -12.31
N VAL A 65 15.56 -10.11 -11.99
CA VAL A 65 14.65 -10.21 -10.83
C VAL A 65 15.45 -10.09 -9.54
N LYS A 66 16.61 -10.76 -9.44
CA LYS A 66 17.51 -10.62 -8.27
C LYS A 66 17.95 -9.18 -8.05
N ALA A 67 18.44 -8.51 -9.10
CA ALA A 67 18.87 -7.12 -9.01
C ALA A 67 17.71 -6.18 -8.60
N LEU A 68 16.49 -6.43 -9.09
CA LEU A 68 15.32 -5.65 -8.68
C LEU A 68 14.94 -5.92 -7.22
N THR A 69 14.98 -7.17 -6.77
CA THR A 69 14.74 -7.53 -5.36
C THR A 69 15.73 -6.80 -4.46
N GLU A 70 17.03 -6.88 -4.76
CA GLU A 70 18.09 -6.22 -3.98
C GLU A 70 17.90 -4.70 -3.92
N ALA A 71 17.56 -4.07 -5.06
CA ALA A 71 17.27 -2.65 -5.10
C ALA A 71 16.05 -2.27 -4.26
N LEU A 72 14.94 -3.01 -4.40
CA LEU A 72 13.70 -2.76 -3.66
C LEU A 72 13.85 -3.00 -2.15
N THR A 73 14.73 -3.92 -1.74
CA THR A 73 14.98 -4.23 -0.32
C THR A 73 16.23 -3.54 0.24
N SER A 74 16.72 -2.48 -0.39
CA SER A 74 17.92 -1.76 0.03
C SER A 74 17.64 -0.79 1.19
N ASP A 75 18.67 -0.48 1.97
CA ASP A 75 18.60 0.53 3.04
C ASP A 75 18.17 1.92 2.49
N GLU A 76 18.62 2.27 1.27
CA GLU A 76 18.23 3.52 0.61
C GLU A 76 16.71 3.58 0.37
N VAL A 77 16.12 2.49 -0.16
CA VAL A 77 14.67 2.41 -0.40
C VAL A 77 13.91 2.38 0.94
N LYS A 78 14.44 1.70 1.95
CA LYS A 78 13.86 1.70 3.30
C LYS A 78 13.76 3.12 3.86
N SER A 79 14.86 3.86 3.87
CA SER A 79 14.90 5.25 4.34
C SER A 79 13.98 6.14 3.52
N PHE A 80 13.97 5.99 2.19
CA PHE A 80 13.04 6.72 1.33
C PHE A 80 11.57 6.49 1.72
N ILE A 81 11.17 5.24 1.97
CA ILE A 81 9.79 4.91 2.34
C ILE A 81 9.42 5.60 3.67
N GLU A 82 10.28 5.48 4.68
CA GLU A 82 10.06 6.05 6.00
C GLU A 82 9.93 7.58 5.96
N GLU A 83 10.83 8.26 5.25
CA GLU A 83 10.85 9.72 5.14
C GLU A 83 9.67 10.25 4.32
N LYS A 84 9.39 9.60 3.18
CA LYS A 84 8.36 10.06 2.24
C LYS A 84 6.96 9.84 2.77
N HIS A 85 6.69 8.65 3.31
CA HIS A 85 5.35 8.20 3.65
C HIS A 85 5.01 8.34 5.13
N LYS A 86 5.99 8.64 6.00
CA LYS A 86 5.79 9.01 7.40
C LYS A 86 4.86 8.04 8.15
N GLY A 87 5.08 6.74 7.95
CA GLY A 87 4.32 5.66 8.57
C GLY A 87 3.04 5.23 7.83
N SER A 88 2.63 5.93 6.75
CA SER A 88 1.50 5.48 5.91
C SER A 88 1.86 4.24 5.08
N ILE A 89 3.15 4.04 4.80
CA ILE A 89 3.73 2.84 4.19
C ILE A 89 4.85 2.39 5.13
N VAL A 90 4.87 1.09 5.44
CA VAL A 90 5.84 0.49 6.36
C VAL A 90 6.70 -0.53 5.58
N PRO A 91 8.04 -0.41 5.58
CA PRO A 91 8.92 -1.41 5.00
C PRO A 91 8.79 -2.77 5.68
N THR A 92 8.92 -3.86 4.93
CA THR A 92 8.78 -5.25 5.44
C THR A 92 10.10 -6.02 5.45
N PHE A 93 11.22 -5.30 5.33
CA PHE A 93 12.58 -5.84 5.21
C PHE A 93 13.57 -4.99 6.03
#